data_AF-A0A7X9P4E3-F1
#
_entry.id   AF-A0A7X9P4E3-F1
#
_cell.length_a   1.000
_cell.length_b   1.000
_cell.length_c   1.000
_cell.angle_alpha   90.00
_cell.angle_beta   90.00
_cell.angle_gamma   90.00
#
_symmetry.space_group_name_H-M   'P 1'
#
loop_
_entity.id
_entity.type
_entity.pdbx_description
1 polymer ?
#
loop_
_entity_poly.entity_id
_entity_poly.type
_entity_poly.pdbx_seq_one_letter_code
_entity_poly.pdbx_strand_id
1 'polypeptide(L)'
;MDLQIIEKAKNKDKDAIERLYNKYDLYITKLVIIFASKTNLNSEIDDLKAEANIAFLNAVETYNPELKVHFSVYLRNIIKNRLINYLKVRKKVDLENLQSIYDKNIGDDDNFDFFAFEFSIFEKLKKIISKFSPLESQVFSCYIDNMKPSQISALLNLNKKSCENALTRVKGKFVYELEEQEVLILMRYNNLREILRQIYSDLDKK
;
A
#
# COMPACT_ATOMS: atom_id res chain seq x y z
N MET A 1 -6.88 -13.19 4.85
CA MET A 1 -6.10 -12.95 6.09
C MET A 1 -6.57 -11.69 6.83
N ASP A 2 -6.84 -10.59 6.12
CA ASP A 2 -7.26 -9.33 6.75
C ASP A 2 -8.65 -9.35 7.39
N LEU A 3 -9.61 -10.07 6.81
CA LEU A 3 -10.97 -10.16 7.34
C LEU A 3 -11.04 -10.71 8.77
N GLN A 4 -10.19 -11.69 9.11
CA GLN A 4 -10.13 -12.26 10.46
C GLN A 4 -9.56 -11.26 11.48
N ILE A 5 -8.59 -10.43 11.07
CA ILE A 5 -8.02 -9.39 11.93
C ILE A 5 -9.05 -8.27 12.13
N ILE A 6 -9.76 -7.88 11.08
CA ILE A 6 -10.83 -6.87 11.15
C ILE A 6 -11.94 -7.34 12.09
N GLU A 7 -12.35 -8.61 12.00
CA GLU A 7 -13.41 -9.16 12.87
C GLU A 7 -13.00 -9.17 14.36
N LYS A 8 -11.75 -9.51 14.65
CA LYS A 8 -11.22 -9.38 16.03
C LYS A 8 -11.18 -7.93 16.48
N ALA A 9 -10.73 -7.02 15.62
CA ALA A 9 -10.65 -5.60 15.91
C ALA A 9 -12.04 -4.99 16.19
N LYS A 10 -13.08 -5.41 15.46
CA LYS A 10 -14.49 -5.04 15.73
C LYS A 10 -14.95 -5.50 17.11
N ASN A 11 -14.48 -6.65 17.57
CA ASN A 11 -14.73 -7.16 18.91
C ASN A 11 -13.85 -6.48 19.99
N LYS A 12 -13.24 -5.33 19.67
CA LYS A 12 -12.41 -4.51 20.57
C LYS A 12 -11.14 -5.21 21.07
N ASP A 13 -10.65 -6.20 20.34
CA ASP A 13 -9.34 -6.80 20.56
C ASP A 13 -8.26 -5.74 20.27
N LYS A 14 -7.54 -5.32 21.31
CA LYS A 14 -6.54 -4.25 21.22
C LYS A 14 -5.37 -4.63 20.32
N ASP A 15 -4.90 -5.88 20.38
CA ASP A 15 -3.79 -6.35 19.57
C ASP A 15 -4.18 -6.39 18.09
N ALA A 16 -5.43 -6.76 17.80
CA ALA A 16 -5.97 -6.74 16.45
C ALA A 16 -6.09 -5.30 15.91
N ILE A 17 -6.59 -4.37 16.73
CA ILE A 17 -6.68 -2.95 16.37
C ILE A 17 -5.28 -2.39 16.10
N GLU A 18 -4.31 -2.64 16.98
CA GLU A 18 -2.93 -2.16 16.83
C GLU A 18 -2.27 -2.72 15.58
N ARG A 19 -2.40 -4.03 15.32
CA ARG A 19 -1.88 -4.66 14.10
C ARG A 19 -2.48 -4.05 12.83
N LEU A 20 -3.79 -3.80 12.85
CA LEU A 20 -4.49 -3.20 11.72
C LEU A 20 -4.08 -1.74 11.54
N TYR A 21 -3.94 -0.97 12.63
CA TYR A 21 -3.47 0.41 12.59
C TYR A 21 -2.05 0.48 12.02
N ASN A 22 -1.11 -0.32 12.54
CA ASN A 22 0.28 -0.35 12.04
C ASN A 22 0.34 -0.71 10.55
N LYS A 23 -0.57 -1.56 10.08
CA LYS A 23 -0.68 -1.89 8.65
C LYS A 23 -1.16 -0.71 7.79
N TYR A 24 -2.06 0.13 8.30
CA TYR A 24 -2.64 1.24 7.52
C TYR A 24 -2.09 2.63 7.88
N ASP A 25 -1.24 2.77 8.90
CA ASP A 25 -0.80 4.07 9.41
C ASP A 25 -0.16 4.95 8.34
N LEU A 26 0.80 4.41 7.58
CA LEU A 26 1.45 5.14 6.50
C LEU A 26 0.48 5.47 5.36
N TYR A 27 -0.49 4.60 5.09
CA TYR A 27 -1.56 4.90 4.13
C TYR A 27 -2.38 6.11 4.61
N ILE A 28 -2.85 6.08 5.86
CA ILE A 28 -3.61 7.19 6.50
C ILE A 28 -2.79 8.49 6.47
N THR A 29 -1.51 8.44 6.83
CA THR A 29 -0.62 9.62 6.85
C THR A 29 -0.48 10.24 5.47
N LYS A 30 -0.34 9.43 4.40
CA LYS A 30 -0.32 9.94 3.03
C LYS A 30 -1.63 10.67 2.67
N LEU A 31 -2.78 10.13 3.06
CA LEU A 31 -4.08 10.76 2.79
C LEU A 31 -4.16 12.15 3.44
N VAL A 32 -3.70 12.24 4.69
CA VAL A 32 -3.67 13.48 5.46
C VAL A 32 -2.75 14.51 4.81
N ILE A 33 -1.51 14.14 4.45
CA ILE A 33 -0.55 15.07 3.84
C ILE A 33 -1.08 15.61 2.50
N ILE A 34 -1.65 14.74 1.66
CA ILE A 34 -2.22 15.16 0.37
C ILE A 34 -3.39 16.11 0.60
N PHE A 35 -4.30 15.78 1.52
CA PHE A 35 -5.44 16.64 1.86
C PHE A 35 -4.97 18.00 2.39
N ALA A 36 -4.03 18.02 3.32
CA ALA A 36 -3.47 19.24 3.90
C ALA A 36 -2.83 20.14 2.83
N SER A 37 -2.03 19.55 1.94
CA SER A 37 -1.37 20.26 0.83
C SER A 37 -2.38 20.91 -0.10
N LYS A 38 -3.42 20.18 -0.50
CA LYS A 38 -4.45 20.67 -1.43
C LYS A 38 -5.43 21.68 -0.80
N THR A 39 -5.49 21.76 0.53
CA THR A 39 -6.43 22.64 1.26
C THR A 39 -5.76 23.79 2.00
N ASN A 40 -4.43 23.92 1.86
CA ASN A 40 -3.57 24.86 2.57
C ASN A 40 -3.64 24.72 4.10
N LEU A 41 -3.69 23.47 4.59
CA LEU A 41 -3.70 23.12 6.02
C LEU A 41 -2.43 22.39 6.47
N ASN A 42 -1.29 22.63 5.80
CA ASN A 42 -0.02 21.95 6.12
C ASN A 42 0.44 22.14 7.57
N SER A 43 0.05 23.24 8.23
CA SER A 43 0.36 23.49 9.64
C SER A 43 -0.53 22.71 10.62
N GLU A 44 -1.57 22.03 10.14
CA GLU A 44 -2.57 21.29 10.96
C GLU A 44 -2.47 19.77 10.73
N ILE A 45 -1.33 19.27 10.25
CA ILE A 45 -1.17 17.84 9.92
C ILE A 45 -1.46 16.94 11.13
N ASP A 46 -1.02 17.32 12.33
CA ASP A 46 -1.23 16.51 13.54
C ASP A 46 -2.73 16.43 13.92
N ASP A 47 -3.46 17.55 13.80
CA ASP A 47 -4.91 17.59 14.05
C ASP A 47 -5.67 16.77 13.00
N LEU A 48 -5.32 16.93 11.73
CA LEU A 48 -5.89 16.13 10.64
C LEU A 48 -5.58 14.64 10.79
N LYS A 49 -4.38 14.29 11.28
CA LYS A 49 -3.98 12.90 11.55
C LYS A 49 -4.79 12.32 12.70
N ALA A 50 -5.02 13.08 13.76
CA ALA A 50 -5.88 12.66 14.86
C ALA A 50 -7.32 12.38 14.36
N GLU A 51 -7.89 13.27 13.55
CA GLU A 51 -9.21 13.08 12.93
C GLU A 51 -9.26 11.85 12.01
N ALA A 52 -8.22 11.63 11.20
CA ALA A 52 -8.12 10.47 10.34
C ALA A 52 -7.99 9.16 11.13
N ASN A 53 -7.30 9.18 12.27
CA ASN A 53 -7.18 8.03 13.17
C ASN A 53 -8.52 7.69 13.84
N ILE A 54 -9.32 8.69 14.22
CA ILE A 54 -10.70 8.48 14.70
C ILE A 54 -11.56 7.87 13.58
N ALA A 55 -11.44 8.39 12.35
CA ALA A 55 -12.13 7.83 11.20
C ALA A 55 -11.71 6.38 10.88
N PHE A 56 -10.44 6.03 11.09
CA PHE A 56 -9.96 4.66 10.96
C PHE A 56 -10.67 3.72 11.93
N LEU A 57 -10.76 4.08 13.23
CA LEU A 57 -11.46 3.26 14.21
C LEU A 57 -12.93 3.06 13.82
N ASN A 58 -13.61 4.14 13.39
CA ASN A 58 -14.98 4.04 12.89
C ASN A 58 -15.09 3.14 11.65
N ALA A 59 -14.11 3.19 10.74
CA ALA A 59 -14.09 2.33 9.57
C ALA A 59 -13.93 0.85 9.94
N VAL A 60 -13.09 0.52 10.92
CA VAL A 60 -12.95 -0.84 11.44
C VAL A 60 -14.29 -1.36 11.96
N GLU A 61 -14.98 -0.57 12.78
CA GLU A 61 -16.28 -0.94 13.38
C GLU A 61 -17.36 -1.17 12.31
N THR A 62 -17.41 -0.32 11.29
CA THR A 62 -18.52 -0.26 10.32
C THR A 62 -18.30 -1.02 9.03
N TYR A 63 -17.08 -1.51 8.77
CA TYR A 63 -16.76 -2.18 7.51
C TYR A 63 -17.60 -3.45 7.30
N ASN A 64 -18.21 -3.58 6.12
CA ASN A 64 -18.99 -4.75 5.76
C ASN A 64 -18.34 -5.50 4.58
N PRO A 65 -17.75 -6.69 4.80
CA PRO A 65 -17.12 -7.47 3.73
C PRO A 65 -18.10 -7.99 2.68
N GLU A 66 -19.39 -8.13 2.99
CA GLU A 66 -20.43 -8.59 2.05
C GLU A 66 -20.64 -7.62 0.88
N LEU A 67 -20.24 -6.35 1.05
CA LEU A 67 -20.28 -5.35 -0.02
C LEU A 67 -19.19 -5.55 -1.07
N LYS A 68 -18.30 -6.54 -0.91
CA LYS A 68 -17.22 -6.89 -1.85
C LYS A 68 -16.28 -5.72 -2.20
N VAL A 69 -16.18 -4.73 -1.33
CA VAL A 69 -15.24 -3.61 -1.43
C VAL A 69 -14.09 -3.87 -0.47
N HIS A 70 -12.85 -3.72 -0.92
CA HIS A 70 -11.67 -3.92 -0.07
C HIS A 70 -11.61 -2.88 1.07
N PHE A 71 -11.12 -3.26 2.24
CA PHE A 71 -11.10 -2.40 3.43
C PHE A 71 -10.35 -1.09 3.21
N SER A 72 -9.24 -1.09 2.45
CA SER A 72 -8.49 0.15 2.17
C SER A 72 -9.35 1.19 1.42
N VAL A 73 -10.17 0.74 0.48
CA VAL A 73 -11.06 1.58 -0.33
C VAL A 73 -12.16 2.17 0.56
N TYR A 74 -12.74 1.33 1.43
CA TYR A 74 -13.73 1.77 2.40
C TYR A 74 -13.13 2.78 3.39
N LEU A 75 -12.00 2.44 4.01
CA LEU A 75 -11.27 3.26 4.98
C LEU A 75 -10.99 4.66 4.44
N ARG A 76 -10.52 4.74 3.19
CA ARG A 76 -10.32 6.01 2.51
C ARG A 76 -11.57 6.88 2.54
N ASN A 77 -12.69 6.32 2.11
CA ASN A 77 -13.92 7.10 1.96
C ASN A 77 -14.37 7.65 3.32
N ILE A 78 -14.21 6.86 4.38
CA ILE A 78 -14.49 7.30 5.75
C ILE A 78 -13.53 8.43 6.18
N ILE A 79 -12.22 8.29 5.95
CA ILE A 79 -11.23 9.33 6.25
C ILE A 79 -11.48 10.60 5.44
N LYS A 80 -11.69 10.48 4.13
CA LYS A 80 -12.03 11.58 3.22
C LYS A 80 -13.21 12.38 3.76
N ASN A 81 -14.32 11.71 4.09
CA ASN A 81 -15.51 12.36 4.60
C ASN A 81 -15.23 13.07 5.94
N ARG A 82 -14.43 12.45 6.81
CA ARG A 82 -14.03 13.06 8.09
C ARG A 82 -13.22 14.34 7.89
N LEU A 83 -12.19 14.31 7.04
CA LEU A 83 -11.33 15.46 6.77
C LEU A 83 -12.08 16.60 6.07
N ILE A 84 -12.97 16.26 5.13
CA ILE A 84 -13.88 17.23 4.50
C ILE A 84 -14.75 17.91 5.57
N ASN A 85 -15.30 17.15 6.52
CA ASN A 85 -16.12 17.71 7.60
C ASN A 85 -15.30 18.58 8.57
N TYR A 86 -14.07 18.19 8.89
CA TYR A 86 -13.14 19.03 9.65
C TYR A 86 -12.93 20.38 8.97
N LEU A 87 -12.64 20.38 7.66
CA LEU A 87 -12.45 21.60 6.87
C LEU A 87 -13.70 22.49 6.84
N LYS A 88 -14.91 21.89 6.74
CA LYS A 88 -16.19 22.64 6.80
C LYS A 88 -16.31 23.43 8.09
N VAL A 89 -16.14 22.75 9.23
CA VAL A 89 -16.23 23.38 10.55
C VAL A 89 -15.17 24.47 10.69
N ARG A 90 -13.96 24.24 10.17
CA ARG A 90 -12.85 25.18 10.33
C ARG A 90 -12.97 26.44 9.48
N LYS A 91 -13.36 26.33 8.21
CA LYS A 91 -13.45 27.48 7.29
C LYS A 91 -14.82 28.17 7.28
N LYS A 92 -15.86 27.62 7.94
CA LYS A 92 -17.25 28.15 7.92
C LYS A 92 -17.77 28.39 6.48
N VAL A 93 -17.41 27.53 5.53
CA VAL A 93 -17.81 27.63 4.12
C VAL A 93 -18.93 26.63 3.82
N ASP A 94 -19.85 27.01 2.93
CA ASP A 94 -20.98 26.17 2.50
C ASP A 94 -20.55 24.89 1.76
N LEU A 95 -21.35 23.84 1.96
CA LEU A 95 -21.13 22.47 1.47
C LEU A 95 -20.88 22.39 -0.04
N GLU A 96 -21.66 23.12 -0.84
CA GLU A 96 -21.59 23.07 -2.31
C GLU A 96 -20.28 23.66 -2.85
N ASN A 97 -19.77 24.73 -2.24
CA ASN A 97 -18.50 25.33 -2.63
C ASN A 97 -17.32 24.41 -2.27
N LEU A 98 -17.36 23.75 -1.12
CA LEU A 98 -16.31 22.81 -0.68
C LEU A 98 -16.34 21.50 -1.45
N GLN A 99 -17.51 20.96 -1.76
CA GLN A 99 -17.65 19.79 -2.63
C GLN A 99 -17.13 20.13 -4.02
N SER A 100 -17.43 21.32 -4.56
CA SER A 100 -16.84 21.78 -5.83
C SER A 100 -15.32 22.01 -5.78
N ILE A 101 -14.76 22.50 -4.67
CA ILE A 101 -13.31 22.66 -4.47
C ILE A 101 -12.65 21.29 -4.32
N TYR A 102 -13.29 20.36 -3.61
CA TYR A 102 -12.80 19.00 -3.45
C TYR A 102 -12.88 18.24 -4.78
N ASP A 103 -14.01 18.30 -5.49
CA ASP A 103 -14.20 17.65 -6.79
C ASP A 103 -13.35 18.32 -7.89
N LYS A 104 -13.04 19.63 -7.79
CA LYS A 104 -12.10 20.31 -8.70
C LYS A 104 -10.62 20.05 -8.40
N ASN A 105 -10.22 19.87 -7.13
CA ASN A 105 -8.81 19.72 -6.74
C ASN A 105 -8.41 18.26 -6.39
N ILE A 106 -9.38 17.39 -6.11
CA ILE A 106 -9.26 16.01 -5.62
C ILE A 106 -10.30 15.09 -6.33
N GLY A 107 -10.91 15.57 -7.42
CA GLY A 107 -11.90 14.79 -8.19
C GLY A 107 -11.34 13.46 -8.66
N ASP A 108 -12.18 12.42 -8.62
CA ASP A 108 -12.02 11.03 -9.10
C ASP A 108 -10.63 10.66 -9.62
N ASP A 109 -9.62 10.84 -8.77
CA ASP A 109 -8.26 10.52 -9.13
C ASP A 109 -8.16 9.01 -8.91
N ASP A 110 -8.27 8.25 -9.99
CA ASP A 110 -7.94 6.81 -10.05
C ASP A 110 -6.60 6.52 -9.33
N ASN A 111 -5.73 7.53 -9.23
CA ASN A 111 -4.50 7.50 -8.45
C ASN A 111 -4.71 7.19 -6.96
N PHE A 112 -5.82 7.53 -6.31
CA PHE A 112 -5.95 7.34 -4.87
C PHE A 112 -6.28 5.88 -4.49
N ASP A 113 -7.08 5.19 -5.31
CA ASP A 113 -7.25 3.73 -5.20
C ASP A 113 -5.95 3.03 -5.54
N PHE A 114 -5.29 3.50 -6.60
CA PHE A 114 -3.95 3.06 -6.95
C PHE A 114 -2.99 3.22 -5.77
N PHE A 115 -2.86 4.39 -5.13
CA PHE A 115 -1.95 4.64 -3.99
C PHE A 115 -2.27 3.79 -2.74
N ALA A 116 -3.53 3.47 -2.51
CA ALA A 116 -3.96 2.60 -1.40
C ALA A 116 -3.56 1.15 -1.62
N PHE A 117 -3.83 0.66 -2.83
CA PHE A 117 -3.43 -0.66 -3.28
C PHE A 117 -1.91 -0.76 -3.39
N GLU A 118 -1.26 0.27 -3.90
CA GLU A 118 0.19 0.44 -4.04
C GLU A 118 0.90 0.23 -2.71
N PHE A 119 0.43 0.91 -1.66
CA PHE A 119 1.06 0.79 -0.36
C PHE A 119 0.96 -0.63 0.21
N SER A 120 -0.24 -1.22 0.18
CA SER A 120 -0.46 -2.60 0.64
C SER A 120 0.36 -3.61 -0.16
N ILE A 121 0.39 -3.45 -1.49
CA ILE A 121 1.15 -4.31 -2.39
C ILE A 121 2.65 -4.14 -2.18
N PHE A 122 3.16 -2.92 -1.97
CA PHE A 122 4.58 -2.69 -1.70
C PHE A 122 5.06 -3.28 -0.39
N GLU A 123 4.30 -3.16 0.69
CA GLU A 123 4.63 -3.82 1.95
C GLU A 123 4.64 -5.35 1.79
N LYS A 124 3.72 -5.87 0.98
CA LYS A 124 3.68 -7.29 0.62
C LYS A 124 4.90 -7.70 -0.21
N LEU A 125 5.30 -6.92 -1.21
CA LEU A 125 6.51 -7.15 -2.01
C LEU A 125 7.77 -7.13 -1.14
N LYS A 126 7.90 -6.17 -0.21
CA LYS A 126 9.01 -6.14 0.78
C LYS A 126 9.06 -7.43 1.59
N LYS A 127 7.92 -7.89 2.10
CA LYS A 127 7.81 -9.13 2.87
C LYS A 127 8.10 -10.39 2.06
N ILE A 128 7.84 -10.38 0.75
CA ILE A 128 8.19 -11.47 -0.15
C ILE A 128 9.71 -11.50 -0.37
N ILE A 129 10.28 -10.34 -0.72
CA ILE A 129 11.71 -10.20 -1.05
C ILE A 129 12.58 -10.48 0.19
N SER A 130 12.14 -10.11 1.39
CA SER A 130 12.87 -10.42 2.62
C SER A 130 12.98 -11.92 2.95
N LYS A 131 12.18 -12.78 2.28
CA LYS A 131 12.24 -14.24 2.43
C LYS A 131 13.22 -14.90 1.46
N PHE A 132 13.90 -14.14 0.60
CA PHE A 132 14.82 -14.71 -0.39
C PHE A 132 16.09 -15.19 0.28
N SER A 133 16.61 -16.34 -0.15
CA SER A 133 17.95 -16.76 0.23
C SER A 133 19.00 -15.86 -0.44
N PRO A 134 20.26 -15.82 0.05
CA PRO A 134 21.30 -14.99 -0.56
C PRO A 134 21.46 -15.21 -2.07
N LEU A 135 21.39 -16.48 -2.50
CA LEU A 135 21.44 -16.85 -3.92
C LEU A 135 20.22 -16.34 -4.70
N GLU A 136 19.03 -16.45 -4.12
CA GLU A 136 17.79 -15.98 -4.76
C GLU A 136 17.78 -14.47 -4.90
N SER A 137 18.25 -13.75 -3.89
CA SER A 137 18.42 -12.29 -3.91
C SER A 137 19.36 -11.84 -5.02
N GLN A 138 20.54 -12.45 -5.13
CA GLN A 138 21.50 -12.16 -6.20
C GLN A 138 20.94 -12.46 -7.59
N VAL A 139 20.33 -13.63 -7.78
CA VAL A 139 19.74 -14.03 -9.06
C VAL A 139 18.56 -13.12 -9.42
N PHE A 140 17.73 -12.73 -8.46
CA PHE A 140 16.59 -11.84 -8.67
C PHE A 140 17.06 -10.42 -9.06
N SER A 141 18.07 -9.88 -8.39
CA SER A 141 18.65 -8.57 -8.70
C SER A 141 19.15 -8.49 -10.15
N CYS A 142 19.90 -9.49 -10.63
CA CYS A 142 20.31 -9.54 -12.03
C CYS A 142 19.11 -9.70 -13.00
N TYR A 143 18.07 -10.43 -12.58
CA TYR A 143 16.89 -10.67 -13.40
C TYR A 143 16.03 -9.41 -13.58
N ILE A 144 15.84 -8.59 -12.53
CA ILE A 144 15.14 -7.29 -12.65
C ILE A 144 15.91 -6.31 -13.54
N ASP A 145 17.23 -6.50 -13.68
CA ASP A 145 18.11 -5.80 -14.62
C ASP A 145 18.12 -6.39 -16.03
N ASN A 146 17.10 -7.17 -16.40
CA ASN A 146 16.91 -7.72 -17.75
C ASN A 146 17.97 -8.74 -18.20
N MET A 147 18.78 -9.26 -17.28
CA MET A 147 19.74 -10.30 -17.64
C MET A 147 19.03 -11.63 -17.91
N LYS A 148 19.41 -12.30 -18.99
CA LYS A 148 18.92 -13.65 -19.30
C LYS A 148 19.51 -14.66 -18.32
N PRO A 149 18.83 -15.79 -18.02
CA PRO A 149 19.35 -16.80 -17.10
C PRO A 149 20.77 -17.29 -17.42
N SER A 150 21.14 -17.36 -18.71
CA SER A 150 22.50 -17.69 -19.15
C SER A 150 23.54 -16.64 -18.79
N GLN A 151 23.18 -15.35 -18.86
CA GLN A 151 24.04 -14.24 -18.48
C GLN A 151 24.21 -14.18 -16.96
N ILE A 152 23.12 -14.40 -16.21
CA ILE A 152 23.15 -14.48 -14.75
C ILE A 152 24.03 -15.64 -14.29
N SER A 153 23.88 -16.82 -14.90
CA SER A 153 24.70 -17.99 -14.56
C SER A 153 26.19 -17.74 -14.80
N ALA A 154 26.54 -17.05 -15.89
CA ALA A 154 27.93 -16.68 -16.18
C ALA A 154 28.45 -15.63 -15.20
N LEU A 155 27.67 -14.60 -14.89
CA LEU A 155 28.06 -13.53 -13.98
C LEU A 155 28.29 -14.03 -12.55
N LEU A 156 27.42 -14.92 -12.06
CA LEU A 156 27.47 -15.43 -10.69
C LEU A 156 28.31 -16.73 -10.55
N ASN A 157 28.99 -17.17 -11.61
CA ASN A 157 29.71 -18.45 -11.66
C ASN A 157 28.86 -19.66 -11.20
N LEU A 158 27.60 -19.69 -11.62
CA LEU A 158 26.65 -20.76 -11.32
C LEU A 158 26.46 -21.65 -12.54
N ASN A 159 26.12 -22.92 -12.31
CA ASN A 159 25.57 -23.72 -13.40
C ASN A 159 24.17 -23.20 -13.79
N LYS A 160 23.82 -23.33 -15.08
CA LYS A 160 22.54 -22.86 -15.64
C LYS A 160 21.32 -23.38 -14.85
N LYS A 161 21.37 -24.64 -14.42
CA LYS A 161 20.27 -25.28 -13.69
C LYS A 161 20.05 -24.64 -12.31
N SER A 162 21.11 -24.26 -11.61
CA SER A 162 21.06 -23.59 -10.32
C SER A 162 20.40 -22.21 -10.43
N CYS A 163 20.78 -21.44 -11.46
CA CYS A 163 20.15 -20.15 -11.76
C CYS A 163 18.66 -20.30 -12.08
N GLU A 164 18.28 -21.26 -12.93
CA GLU A 164 16.88 -21.53 -13.26
C GLU A 164 16.06 -21.97 -12.04
N ASN A 165 16.63 -22.82 -11.19
CA ASN A 165 15.99 -23.26 -9.95
C ASN A 165 15.80 -22.10 -8.97
N ALA A 166 16.78 -21.20 -8.84
CA ALA A 166 16.65 -20.00 -8.03
C ALA A 166 15.53 -19.09 -8.55
N LEU A 167 15.48 -18.82 -9.87
CA LEU A 167 14.38 -18.06 -10.48
C LEU A 167 13.02 -18.73 -10.29
N THR A 168 12.95 -20.05 -10.36
CA THR A 168 11.71 -20.81 -10.15
C THR A 168 11.22 -20.62 -8.71
N ARG A 169 12.11 -20.72 -7.70
CA ARG A 169 11.74 -20.49 -6.30
C ARG A 169 11.32 -19.05 -6.05
N VAL A 170 12.01 -18.07 -6.64
CA VAL A 170 11.63 -16.64 -6.55
C VAL A 170 10.23 -16.43 -7.11
N LYS A 171 9.94 -16.92 -8.32
CA LYS A 171 8.60 -16.85 -8.92
C LYS A 171 7.55 -17.53 -8.05
N GLY A 172 7.86 -18.70 -7.49
CA GLY A 172 6.97 -19.42 -6.58
C GLY A 172 6.59 -18.60 -5.34
N LYS A 173 7.54 -17.85 -4.75
CA LYS A 173 7.25 -16.97 -3.60
C LYS A 173 6.31 -15.83 -3.96
N PHE A 174 6.47 -15.21 -5.13
CA PHE A 174 5.52 -14.18 -5.60
C PHE A 174 4.14 -14.76 -5.85
N VAL A 175 4.05 -15.89 -6.57
CA VAL A 175 2.78 -16.53 -6.91
C VAL A 175 2.02 -17.02 -5.67
N TYR A 176 2.73 -17.51 -4.65
CA TYR A 176 2.09 -17.99 -3.42
C TYR A 176 1.53 -16.85 -2.56
N GLU A 177 2.18 -15.69 -2.56
CA GLU A 177 1.82 -14.60 -1.65
C GLU A 177 0.90 -13.58 -2.32
N LEU A 178 1.00 -13.36 -3.64
CA LEU A 178 0.18 -12.38 -4.36
C LEU A 178 -1.15 -12.96 -4.87
N GLU A 179 -2.21 -12.18 -4.74
CA GLU A 179 -3.52 -12.48 -5.32
C GLU A 179 -3.60 -12.00 -6.78
N GLU A 180 -4.46 -12.62 -7.60
CA GLU A 180 -4.60 -12.30 -9.02
C GLU A 180 -4.84 -10.81 -9.28
N GLN A 181 -5.64 -10.18 -8.43
CA GLN A 181 -5.98 -8.75 -8.49
C GLN A 181 -4.74 -7.87 -8.26
N GLU A 182 -3.88 -8.25 -7.31
CA GLU A 182 -2.62 -7.55 -7.01
C GLU A 182 -1.63 -7.69 -8.18
N VAL A 183 -1.58 -8.86 -8.81
CA VAL A 183 -0.75 -9.10 -10.00
C VAL A 183 -1.21 -8.23 -11.17
N LEU A 184 -2.52 -8.15 -11.42
CA LEU A 184 -3.09 -7.29 -12.47
C LEU A 184 -2.79 -5.80 -12.22
N ILE A 185 -2.80 -5.36 -10.96
CA ILE A 185 -2.41 -4.00 -10.58
C ILE A 185 -0.92 -3.78 -10.85
N LEU A 186 -0.05 -4.70 -10.40
CA LEU A 186 1.39 -4.64 -10.65
C LEU A 186 1.74 -4.59 -12.13
N MET A 187 1.00 -5.31 -12.98
CA MET A 187 1.19 -5.29 -14.44
C MET A 187 0.89 -3.93 -15.08
N ARG A 188 0.15 -3.05 -14.40
CA ARG A 188 -0.14 -1.67 -14.86
C ARG A 188 0.93 -0.67 -14.43
N TYR A 189 1.86 -1.04 -13.53
CA TYR A 189 2.97 -0.18 -13.13
C TYR A 189 4.06 -0.12 -14.20
N ASN A 190 4.14 1.01 -14.89
CA ASN A 190 5.17 1.26 -15.91
C ASN A 190 6.60 1.25 -15.33
N ASN A 191 6.75 1.52 -14.03
CA ASN A 191 8.02 1.58 -13.32
C ASN A 191 8.21 0.45 -12.29
N LEU A 192 7.46 -0.66 -12.38
CA LEU A 192 7.51 -1.76 -11.40
C LEU A 192 8.94 -2.23 -11.09
N ARG A 193 9.81 -2.25 -12.10
CA ARG A 193 11.20 -2.67 -11.94
C ARG A 193 12.01 -1.73 -11.07
N GLU A 194 11.82 -0.42 -11.23
CA GLU A 194 12.50 0.60 -10.42
C GLU A 194 12.05 0.49 -8.97
N ILE A 195 10.75 0.24 -8.75
CA ILE A 195 10.22 0.00 -7.41
C ILE A 195 10.83 -1.27 -6.79
N LEU A 196 10.87 -2.39 -7.53
CA LEU A 196 11.50 -3.62 -7.05
C LEU A 196 13.00 -3.42 -6.73
N ARG A 197 13.73 -2.63 -7.54
CA ARG A 197 15.12 -2.24 -7.25
C ARG A 197 15.23 -1.42 -5.97
N GLN A 198 14.35 -0.45 -5.77
CA GLN A 198 14.38 0.41 -4.60
C GLN A 198 14.08 -0.41 -3.34
N ILE A 199 13.05 -1.25 -3.38
CA ILE A 199 12.71 -2.18 -2.28
C ILE A 199 13.91 -3.08 -1.95
N TYR A 200 14.53 -3.66 -2.97
CA TYR A 200 15.69 -4.53 -2.80
C TYR A 200 16.87 -3.76 -2.16
N SER A 201 17.18 -2.57 -2.67
CA SER A 201 18.27 -1.73 -2.16
C SER A 201 18.06 -1.25 -0.72
N ASP A 202 16.81 -1.03 -0.32
CA ASP A 202 16.45 -0.63 1.05
C ASP A 202 16.56 -1.80 2.04
N LEU A 203 16.41 -3.03 1.57
CA LEU A 203 16.54 -4.25 2.38
C LEU A 203 18.01 -4.67 2.56
N ASP A 204 18.85 -4.54 1.53
CA ASP A 204 20.29 -4.87 1.61
C ASP A 204 21.11 -3.89 2.49
N LYS A 205 20.53 -2.73 2.85
CA LYS A 205 21.16 -1.72 3.74
C LYS A 205 20.91 -1.96 5.24
N LYS A 206 20.17 -2.99 5.63
CA LYS A 206 19.87 -3.36 7.02
C LYS A 206 20.63 -4.61 7.43
#